data_AF-A0A1A2NQG6-F1
#
_entry.id   AF-A0A1A2NQG6-F1
#
_cell.length_a   1.000
_cell.length_b   1.000
_cell.length_c   1.000
_cell.angle_alpha   90.00
_cell.angle_beta   90.00
_cell.angle_gamma   90.00
#
_symmetry.space_group_name_H-M   'P 1'
#
loop_
_entity.id
_entity.type
_entity.pdbx_description
1 polymer ?
#
loop_
_entity_poly.entity_id
_entity_poly.type
_entity_poly.pdbx_seq_one_letter_code
_entity_poly.pdbx_strand_id
1 'polypeptide(L)'
;MTSAVTPKGERRRYALVSAAAELLAEGGFDAVGHRAVARRAGLPLASTTYYFSSLDDLIARAVEHIAMIEVAQLRSRVSALSRRRRGPETIAEVLVDLLVGDVSSPALSDQLISRYERHIACTRLPALRETMRRSLRQRAEAVAEAIERSGRTVHIELVCTLICAVDGCVVSALVEGRDPRAAAVGTVVDLIDVLAPIDQRPVRSAGNDGVTMYPVAKSP
;
A
#
# COMPACT_ATOMS: atom_id res chain seq x y z
N MET A 1 2.12 -30.19 22.32
CA MET A 1 1.16 -29.55 23.25
C MET A 1 1.15 -28.06 22.97
N THR A 2 0.18 -27.59 22.21
CA THR A 2 0.01 -26.18 21.84
C THR A 2 -0.61 -25.46 23.05
N SER A 3 0.22 -24.83 23.88
CA SER A 3 -0.26 -23.98 24.98
C SER A 3 -1.17 -22.91 24.38
N ALA A 4 -2.41 -22.81 24.87
CA ALA A 4 -3.31 -21.74 24.49
C ALA A 4 -2.59 -20.40 24.70
N VAL A 5 -2.51 -19.58 23.65
CA VAL A 5 -1.82 -18.31 23.72
C VAL A 5 -2.66 -17.38 24.59
N THR A 6 -2.09 -16.92 25.70
CA THR A 6 -2.80 -15.99 26.59
C THR A 6 -2.82 -14.59 25.94
N PRO A 7 -3.83 -13.75 26.21
CA PRO A 7 -3.86 -12.37 25.72
C PRO A 7 -2.60 -11.56 26.09
N LYS A 8 -1.98 -11.88 27.23
CA LYS A 8 -0.70 -11.29 27.64
C LYS A 8 0.46 -11.73 26.75
N GLY A 9 0.47 -13.00 26.34
CA GLY A 9 1.46 -13.55 25.42
C GLY A 9 1.33 -12.95 24.02
N GLU A 10 0.12 -12.78 23.52
CA GLU A 10 -0.14 -12.13 22.22
C GLU A 10 0.36 -10.69 22.21
N ARG A 11 0.08 -9.90 23.25
CA ARG A 11 0.58 -8.53 23.37
C ARG A 11 2.10 -8.45 23.35
N ARG A 12 2.79 -9.38 24.03
CA ARG A 12 4.27 -9.43 24.02
C ARG A 12 4.82 -9.83 22.66
N ARG A 13 4.21 -10.83 22.02
CA ARG A 13 4.58 -11.25 20.65
C ARG A 13 4.40 -10.07 19.69
N TYR A 14 3.27 -9.37 19.76
CA TYR A 14 3.00 -8.18 18.96
C TYR A 14 4.03 -7.08 19.19
N ALA A 15 4.34 -6.74 20.45
CA ALA A 15 5.35 -5.73 20.77
C ALA A 15 6.73 -6.04 20.18
N LEU A 16 7.15 -7.31 20.16
CA LEU A 16 8.40 -7.73 19.50
C LEU A 16 8.33 -7.57 17.97
N VAL A 17 7.21 -7.94 17.35
CA VAL A 17 7.02 -7.77 15.90
C VAL A 17 7.03 -6.29 15.51
N SER A 18 6.30 -5.44 16.24
CA SER A 18 6.26 -4.00 15.98
C SER A 18 7.63 -3.36 16.18
N ALA A 19 8.35 -3.70 17.25
CA ALA A 19 9.71 -3.23 17.48
C ALA A 19 10.69 -3.66 16.36
N ALA A 20 10.56 -4.89 15.85
CA ALA A 20 11.36 -5.34 14.73
C ALA A 20 10.99 -4.62 13.43
N ALA A 21 9.72 -4.32 13.20
CA ALA A 21 9.25 -3.56 12.04
C ALA A 21 9.76 -2.12 12.04
N GLU A 22 9.76 -1.44 13.20
CA GLU A 22 10.34 -0.11 13.37
C GLU A 22 11.84 -0.09 13.07
N LEU A 23 12.60 -1.03 13.66
CA LEU A 23 14.04 -1.16 13.40
C LEU A 23 14.33 -1.39 11.91
N LEU A 24 13.52 -2.23 11.26
CA LEU A 24 13.66 -2.52 9.83
C LEU A 24 13.36 -1.30 8.95
N ALA A 25 12.40 -0.46 9.34
CA ALA A 25 12.08 0.77 8.64
C ALA A 25 13.14 1.86 8.84
N GLU A 26 13.76 1.93 10.02
CA GLU A 26 14.76 2.94 10.38
C GLU A 26 16.17 2.64 9.86
N GLY A 27 16.59 1.37 9.89
CA GLY A 27 17.98 0.99 9.66
C GLY A 27 18.16 -0.28 8.83
N GLY A 28 17.13 -0.71 8.12
CA GLY A 28 17.19 -1.89 7.26
C GLY A 28 17.41 -3.19 8.03
N PHE A 29 17.82 -4.24 7.31
CA PHE A 29 17.97 -5.59 7.88
C PHE A 29 19.06 -5.65 8.94
N ASP A 30 20.15 -4.89 8.78
CA ASP A 30 21.29 -4.89 9.71
C ASP A 30 20.94 -4.32 11.09
N ALA A 31 19.90 -3.48 11.18
CA ALA A 31 19.41 -2.96 12.46
C ALA A 31 18.62 -4.00 13.28
N VAL A 32 18.18 -5.10 12.66
CA VAL A 32 17.31 -6.08 13.30
C VAL A 32 18.13 -7.22 13.92
N GLY A 33 18.17 -7.26 15.24
CA GLY A 33 18.76 -8.36 16.00
C GLY A 33 17.99 -8.62 17.28
N HIS A 34 18.05 -9.85 17.82
CA HIS A 34 17.30 -10.24 19.02
C HIS A 34 17.47 -9.26 20.19
N ARG A 35 18.71 -8.82 20.46
CA ARG A 35 18.99 -7.83 21.51
C ARG A 35 18.39 -6.45 21.20
N ALA A 36 18.52 -5.98 19.96
CA ALA A 36 17.98 -4.69 19.54
C ALA A 36 16.45 -4.68 19.65
N VAL A 37 15.79 -5.74 19.17
CA VAL A 37 14.33 -5.88 19.23
C VAL A 37 13.84 -5.98 20.67
N ALA A 38 14.46 -6.83 21.51
CA ALA A 38 14.07 -6.98 22.91
C ALA A 38 14.16 -5.63 23.66
N ARG A 39 15.27 -4.90 23.45
CA ARG A 39 15.47 -3.56 24.02
C ARG A 39 14.41 -2.58 23.54
N ARG A 40 14.14 -2.51 22.24
CA ARG A 40 13.12 -1.62 21.65
C ARG A 40 11.72 -1.92 22.17
N ALA A 41 11.37 -3.20 22.29
CA ALA A 41 10.08 -3.63 22.81
C ALA A 41 9.94 -3.49 24.35
N GLY A 42 11.01 -3.13 25.07
CA GLY A 42 11.02 -3.10 26.53
C GLY A 42 10.82 -4.47 27.17
N LEU A 43 11.29 -5.54 26.52
CA LEU A 43 11.10 -6.94 26.96
C LEU A 43 12.44 -7.63 27.25
N PRO A 44 12.47 -8.63 28.16
CA PRO A 44 13.66 -9.43 28.40
C PRO A 44 14.13 -10.14 27.12
N LEU A 45 15.44 -10.27 26.93
CA LEU A 45 16.04 -10.96 25.76
C LEU A 45 15.46 -12.38 25.56
N ALA A 46 15.23 -13.12 26.65
CA ALA A 46 14.62 -14.45 26.59
C ALA A 46 13.23 -14.47 25.91
N SER A 47 12.54 -13.33 25.83
CA SER A 47 11.25 -13.22 25.15
C SER A 47 11.36 -13.45 23.65
N THR A 48 12.45 -12.99 23.00
CA THR A 48 12.59 -13.16 21.55
C THR A 48 12.75 -14.63 21.18
N THR A 49 13.56 -15.37 21.94
CA THR A 49 13.78 -16.82 21.73
C THR A 49 12.60 -17.67 22.20
N TYR A 50 11.74 -17.13 23.07
CA TYR A 50 10.50 -17.81 23.47
C TYR A 50 9.42 -17.72 22.39
N TYR A 51 9.26 -16.58 21.73
CA TYR A 51 8.19 -16.36 20.75
C TYR A 51 8.57 -16.66 19.30
N PHE A 52 9.86 -16.62 18.96
CA PHE A 52 10.36 -16.80 17.59
C PHE A 52 11.45 -17.85 17.57
N SER A 53 11.38 -18.74 16.57
CA SER A 53 12.33 -19.85 16.44
C SER A 53 13.69 -19.41 15.91
N SER A 54 13.75 -18.29 15.20
CA SER A 54 14.98 -17.69 14.67
C SER A 54 14.83 -16.19 14.48
N LEU A 55 15.94 -15.51 14.18
CA LEU A 55 15.92 -14.12 13.75
C LEU A 55 15.15 -13.96 12.43
N ASP A 56 15.30 -14.90 11.50
CA ASP A 56 14.57 -14.90 10.23
C ASP A 56 13.05 -15.02 10.41
N ASP A 57 12.57 -15.83 11.36
CA ASP A 57 11.14 -15.92 11.69
C ASP A 57 10.61 -14.57 12.23
N LEU A 58 11.40 -13.89 13.08
CA LEU A 58 11.06 -12.57 13.58
C LEU A 58 11.05 -11.51 12.47
N ILE A 59 12.06 -11.50 11.60
CA ILE A 59 12.15 -10.61 10.44
C ILE A 59 10.96 -10.86 9.50
N ALA A 60 10.63 -12.12 9.23
CA ALA A 60 9.50 -12.47 8.39
C ALA A 60 8.18 -11.92 8.96
N ARG A 61 7.95 -12.07 10.26
CA ARG A 61 6.78 -11.51 10.94
C ARG A 61 6.79 -9.98 10.93
N ALA A 62 7.95 -9.34 11.04
CA ALA A 62 8.08 -7.89 10.93
C ALA A 62 7.73 -7.38 9.51
N VAL A 63 8.23 -8.02 8.46
CA VAL A 63 7.91 -7.67 7.07
C VAL A 63 6.42 -7.83 6.80
N GLU A 64 5.82 -8.92 7.26
CA GLU A 64 4.37 -9.16 7.18
C GLU A 64 3.57 -8.06 7.89
N HIS A 65 4.03 -7.63 9.07
CA HIS A 65 3.41 -6.54 9.81
C HIS A 65 3.49 -5.20 9.05
N ILE A 66 4.63 -4.87 8.46
CA ILE A 66 4.79 -3.65 7.65
C ILE A 66 3.86 -3.71 6.44
N ALA A 67 3.83 -4.82 5.71
CA ALA A 67 2.97 -4.96 4.53
C ALA A 67 1.48 -4.77 4.87
N MET A 68 1.03 -5.28 6.03
CA MET A 68 -0.33 -5.08 6.51
C MET A 68 -0.63 -3.60 6.80
N ILE A 69 0.31 -2.88 7.43
CA ILE A 69 0.18 -1.44 7.72
C ILE A 69 0.14 -0.64 6.41
N GLU A 70 1.05 -0.91 5.48
CA GLU A 70 1.14 -0.23 4.18
C GLU A 70 -0.17 -0.38 3.39
N VAL A 71 -0.74 -1.59 3.33
CA VAL A 71 -2.04 -1.84 2.70
C VAL A 71 -3.17 -1.11 3.41
N ALA A 72 -3.20 -1.10 4.74
CA ALA A 72 -4.23 -0.42 5.51
C ALA A 72 -4.19 1.11 5.29
N GLN A 73 -2.99 1.70 5.31
CA GLN A 73 -2.76 3.11 5.03
C GLN A 73 -3.18 3.46 3.60
N LEU A 74 -2.78 2.65 2.62
CA LEU A 74 -3.20 2.83 1.23
C LEU A 74 -4.72 2.84 1.09
N ARG A 75 -5.41 1.84 1.64
CA ARG A 75 -6.88 1.75 1.62
C ARG A 75 -7.54 2.95 2.28
N SER A 76 -7.00 3.42 3.41
CA SER A 76 -7.49 4.63 4.08
C SER A 76 -7.33 5.88 3.21
N ARG A 77 -6.24 6.00 2.45
CA ARG A 77 -6.02 7.13 1.55
C ARG A 77 -6.93 7.08 0.33
N VAL A 78 -7.13 5.89 -0.24
CA VAL A 78 -8.07 5.66 -1.35
C VAL A 78 -9.51 5.96 -0.96
N SER A 79 -9.93 5.54 0.24
CA SER A 79 -11.31 5.76 0.70
C SER A 79 -11.66 7.24 0.84
N ALA A 80 -10.67 8.07 1.21
CA ALA A 80 -10.77 9.52 1.32
C ALA A 80 -10.80 10.26 -0.04
N LEU A 81 -10.51 9.58 -1.17
CA LEU A 81 -10.55 10.21 -2.49
C LEU A 81 -11.98 10.50 -2.93
N SER A 82 -12.22 11.74 -3.39
CA SER A 82 -13.49 12.11 -4.02
C SER A 82 -13.70 11.37 -5.35
N ARG A 83 -14.97 11.10 -5.68
CA ARG A 83 -15.36 10.56 -6.98
C ARG A 83 -15.53 11.69 -7.98
N ARG A 84 -14.64 11.77 -8.96
CA ARG A 84 -14.66 12.77 -10.04
C ARG A 84 -13.81 12.30 -11.21
N ARG A 85 -14.12 12.75 -12.43
CA ARG A 85 -13.22 12.52 -13.57
C ARG A 85 -11.87 13.22 -13.33
N ARG A 86 -10.77 12.52 -13.60
CA ARG A 86 -9.40 13.07 -13.53
C ARG A 86 -8.71 12.85 -14.88
N GLY A 87 -8.12 13.91 -15.42
CA GLY A 87 -7.23 13.82 -16.59
C GLY A 87 -5.94 13.03 -16.26
N PRO A 88 -5.20 12.57 -17.28
CA PRO A 88 -4.00 11.72 -17.12
C PRO A 88 -2.99 12.24 -16.10
N GLU A 89 -2.69 13.53 -16.12
CA GLU A 89 -1.70 14.16 -15.24
C GLU A 89 -2.19 14.18 -13.78
N THR A 90 -3.47 14.53 -13.58
CA THR A 90 -4.05 14.58 -12.23
C THR A 90 -4.16 13.19 -11.60
N ILE A 91 -4.53 12.17 -12.38
CA ILE A 91 -4.55 10.80 -11.84
C ILE A 91 -3.13 10.28 -11.62
N ALA A 92 -2.16 10.63 -12.45
CA ALA A 92 -0.77 10.26 -12.25
C ALA A 92 -0.25 10.74 -10.90
N GLU A 93 -0.45 12.02 -10.56
CA GLU A 93 -0.09 12.55 -9.23
C GLU A 93 -0.77 11.78 -8.09
N VAL A 94 -2.07 11.51 -8.22
CA VAL A 94 -2.82 10.74 -7.21
C VAL A 94 -2.27 9.32 -7.05
N LEU A 95 -1.99 8.62 -8.14
CA LEU A 95 -1.48 7.24 -8.07
C LEU A 95 -0.06 7.21 -7.55
N VAL A 96 0.79 8.16 -7.94
CA VAL A 96 2.16 8.27 -7.43
C VAL A 96 2.17 8.64 -5.95
N ASP A 97 1.28 9.53 -5.50
CA ASP A 97 1.07 9.77 -4.07
C ASP A 97 0.76 8.47 -3.34
N LEU A 98 -0.17 7.67 -3.85
CA LEU A 98 -0.60 6.42 -3.24
C LEU A 98 0.49 5.34 -3.24
N LEU A 99 1.28 5.26 -4.32
CA LEU A 99 2.25 4.18 -4.54
C LEU A 99 3.66 4.48 -4.04
N VAL A 100 4.13 5.71 -4.23
CA VAL A 100 5.51 6.13 -3.94
C VAL A 100 5.55 6.87 -2.61
N GLY A 101 4.60 7.77 -2.35
CA GLY A 101 4.55 8.60 -1.14
C GLY A 101 4.79 10.08 -1.44
N ASP A 102 4.67 10.91 -0.41
CA ASP A 102 4.74 12.38 -0.49
C ASP A 102 6.20 12.90 -0.60
N VAL A 103 6.39 13.90 -1.46
CA VAL A 103 7.64 14.65 -1.75
C VAL A 103 8.22 15.35 -0.53
N SER A 104 7.38 15.66 0.45
CA SER A 104 7.75 16.56 1.56
C SER A 104 8.72 15.93 2.58
N SER A 105 9.10 14.65 2.41
CA SER A 105 10.00 13.94 3.33
C SER A 105 11.43 13.88 2.76
N PRO A 106 12.42 14.51 3.41
CA PRO A 106 13.84 14.31 3.09
C PRO A 106 14.29 12.84 3.16
N ALA A 107 13.52 12.01 3.86
CA ALA A 107 13.76 10.58 4.02
C ALA A 107 13.04 9.70 2.98
N LEU A 108 12.39 10.29 1.96
CA LEU A 108 11.65 9.51 0.96
C LEU A 108 12.55 8.48 0.25
N SER A 109 13.75 8.88 -0.16
CA SER A 109 14.70 7.97 -0.82
C SER A 109 15.07 6.78 0.08
N ASP A 110 15.41 7.03 1.34
CA ASP A 110 15.76 5.96 2.30
C ASP A 110 14.57 5.04 2.57
N GLN A 111 13.36 5.58 2.67
CA GLN A 111 12.13 4.79 2.83
C GLN A 111 11.84 3.91 1.60
N LEU A 112 12.06 4.44 0.39
CA LEU A 112 11.91 3.68 -0.85
C LEU A 112 12.98 2.58 -0.95
N ILE A 113 14.24 2.90 -0.66
CA ILE A 113 15.33 1.92 -0.61
C ILE A 113 14.98 0.79 0.37
N SER A 114 14.63 1.12 1.61
CA SER A 114 14.21 0.13 2.62
C SER A 114 13.02 -0.72 2.14
N ARG A 115 12.02 -0.12 1.49
CA ARG A 115 10.89 -0.86 0.91
C ARG A 115 11.33 -1.87 -0.15
N TYR A 116 12.15 -1.45 -1.11
CA TYR A 116 12.59 -2.33 -2.19
C TYR A 116 13.59 -3.39 -1.73
N GLU A 117 14.47 -3.06 -0.77
CA GLU A 117 15.31 -4.04 -0.09
C GLU A 117 14.46 -5.14 0.56
N ARG A 118 13.40 -4.76 1.29
CA ARG A 118 12.46 -5.73 1.88
C ARG A 118 11.80 -6.62 0.82
N HIS A 119 11.34 -6.04 -0.29
CA HIS A 119 10.75 -6.81 -1.38
C HIS A 119 11.73 -7.85 -1.96
N ILE A 120 12.97 -7.44 -2.22
CA ILE A 120 14.02 -8.32 -2.75
C ILE A 120 14.39 -9.40 -1.72
N ALA A 121 14.56 -9.03 -0.45
CA ALA A 121 14.92 -9.97 0.61
C ALA A 121 13.90 -11.11 0.76
N CYS A 122 12.62 -10.83 0.54
CA CYS A 122 11.58 -11.85 0.61
C CYS A 122 11.70 -12.94 -0.48
N THR A 123 12.44 -12.70 -1.57
CA THR A 123 12.72 -13.74 -2.58
C THR A 123 13.46 -14.94 -1.99
N ARG A 124 14.23 -14.71 -0.91
CA ARG A 124 14.98 -15.72 -0.16
C ARG A 124 14.21 -16.33 1.01
N LEU A 125 12.97 -15.88 1.24
CA LEU A 125 12.11 -16.34 2.35
C LEU A 125 10.84 -16.99 1.80
N PRO A 126 10.87 -18.30 1.46
CA PRO A 126 9.71 -19.00 0.90
C PRO A 126 8.43 -18.87 1.73
N ALA A 127 8.58 -18.77 3.06
CA ALA A 127 7.48 -18.60 4.01
C ALA A 127 6.69 -17.29 3.81
N LEU A 128 7.26 -16.28 3.16
CA LEU A 128 6.62 -14.98 2.92
C LEU A 128 5.93 -14.85 1.57
N ARG A 129 6.11 -15.81 0.66
CA ARG A 129 5.58 -15.72 -0.71
C ARG A 129 4.07 -15.50 -0.74
N GLU A 130 3.33 -16.20 0.11
CA GLU A 130 1.87 -16.06 0.17
C GLU A 130 1.46 -14.70 0.73
N THR A 131 2.13 -14.23 1.79
CA THR A 131 1.89 -12.90 2.36
C THR A 131 2.18 -11.80 1.34
N MET A 132 3.27 -11.89 0.57
CA MET A 132 3.57 -10.93 -0.49
C MET A 132 2.52 -10.92 -1.61
N ARG A 133 2.10 -12.11 -2.07
CA ARG A 133 1.05 -12.22 -3.10
C ARG A 133 -0.26 -11.62 -2.62
N ARG A 134 -0.62 -11.87 -1.36
CA ARG A 134 -1.80 -11.26 -0.73
C ARG A 134 -1.67 -9.74 -0.67
N SER A 135 -0.52 -9.23 -0.23
CA SER A 135 -0.25 -7.79 -0.16
C SER A 135 -0.35 -7.12 -1.54
N LEU A 136 0.27 -7.70 -2.57
CA LEU A 136 0.18 -7.20 -3.95
C LEU A 136 -1.27 -7.16 -4.45
N ARG A 137 -2.04 -8.24 -4.22
CA ARG A 137 -3.46 -8.26 -4.60
C ARG A 137 -4.25 -7.16 -3.89
N GLN A 138 -4.06 -6.99 -2.58
CA GLN A 138 -4.75 -5.95 -1.82
C GLN A 138 -4.35 -4.53 -2.23
N ARG A 139 -3.07 -4.33 -2.59
CA ARG A 139 -2.55 -3.08 -3.17
C ARG A 139 -3.20 -2.80 -4.53
N ALA A 140 -3.27 -3.80 -5.40
CA ALA A 140 -3.90 -3.68 -6.71
C ALA A 140 -5.41 -3.38 -6.61
N GLU A 141 -6.13 -4.03 -5.69
CA GLU A 141 -7.56 -3.74 -5.43
C GLU A 141 -7.78 -2.28 -5.02
N ALA A 142 -6.96 -1.77 -4.10
CA ALA A 142 -7.07 -0.38 -3.64
C ALA A 142 -6.73 0.62 -4.77
N VAL A 143 -5.74 0.32 -5.59
CA VAL A 143 -5.36 1.17 -6.73
C VAL A 143 -6.42 1.13 -7.82
N ALA A 144 -7.03 -0.03 -8.08
CA ALA A 144 -8.18 -0.16 -8.98
C ALA A 144 -9.33 0.75 -8.53
N GLU A 145 -9.65 0.74 -7.24
CA GLU A 145 -10.67 1.64 -6.69
C GLU A 145 -10.31 3.12 -6.89
N ALA A 146 -9.05 3.52 -6.73
CA ALA A 146 -8.61 4.90 -6.99
C ALA A 146 -8.79 5.30 -8.47
N ILE A 147 -8.50 4.37 -9.39
CA ILE A 147 -8.71 4.53 -10.83
C ILE A 147 -10.20 4.66 -11.15
N GLU A 148 -11.05 3.80 -10.60
CA GLU A 148 -12.50 3.85 -10.76
C GLU A 148 -13.12 5.14 -10.21
N ARG A 149 -12.68 5.58 -9.01
CA ARG A 149 -13.06 6.87 -8.42
C ARG A 149 -12.63 8.06 -9.28
N SER A 150 -11.74 7.85 -10.24
CA SER A 150 -11.25 8.84 -11.20
C SER A 150 -12.02 8.83 -12.54
N GLY A 151 -13.09 8.03 -12.64
CA GLY A 151 -13.92 7.92 -13.84
C GLY A 151 -13.28 7.11 -14.96
N ARG A 152 -12.42 6.14 -14.61
CA ARG A 152 -11.71 5.25 -15.53
C ARG A 152 -12.06 3.80 -15.24
N THR A 153 -12.00 2.95 -16.25
CA THR A 153 -12.23 1.50 -16.11
C THR A 153 -10.91 0.76 -16.25
N VAL A 154 -10.65 -0.23 -15.39
CA VAL A 154 -9.40 -0.99 -15.42
C VAL A 154 -9.61 -2.45 -15.02
N HIS A 155 -8.84 -3.36 -15.61
CA HIS A 155 -8.75 -4.75 -15.18
C HIS A 155 -7.66 -4.93 -14.13
N ILE A 156 -7.91 -5.74 -13.10
CA ILE A 156 -6.98 -5.93 -11.98
C ILE A 156 -5.56 -6.36 -12.42
N GLU A 157 -5.45 -7.16 -13.48
CA GLU A 157 -4.15 -7.59 -14.02
C GLU A 157 -3.35 -6.42 -14.58
N LEU A 158 -4.01 -5.45 -15.23
CA LEU A 158 -3.36 -4.24 -15.74
C LEU A 158 -2.96 -3.29 -14.60
N VAL A 159 -3.67 -3.31 -13.47
CA VAL A 159 -3.25 -2.58 -12.28
C VAL A 159 -1.94 -3.15 -11.72
N CYS A 160 -1.79 -4.47 -11.69
CA CYS A 160 -0.52 -5.09 -11.32
C CYS A 160 0.61 -4.65 -12.26
N THR A 161 0.36 -4.61 -13.57
CA THR A 161 1.33 -4.10 -14.56
C THR A 161 1.73 -2.66 -14.28
N LEU A 162 0.76 -1.78 -14.00
CA LEU A 162 1.02 -0.38 -13.66
C LEU A 162 1.87 -0.27 -12.39
N ILE A 163 1.54 -1.02 -11.34
CA ILE A 163 2.32 -1.03 -10.09
C ILE A 163 3.76 -1.49 -10.35
N CYS A 164 3.95 -2.57 -11.12
CA CYS A 164 5.29 -3.06 -11.49
C CYS A 164 6.09 -2.04 -12.31
N ALA A 165 5.45 -1.32 -13.23
CA ALA A 165 6.10 -0.28 -14.02
C ALA A 165 6.55 0.89 -13.13
N VAL A 166 5.70 1.33 -12.21
CA VAL A 166 6.03 2.36 -11.21
C VAL A 166 7.17 1.89 -10.30
N ASP A 167 7.10 0.68 -9.77
CA ASP A 167 8.14 0.14 -8.89
C ASP A 167 9.49 0.03 -9.64
N GLY A 168 9.48 -0.40 -10.90
CA GLY A 168 10.68 -0.47 -11.74
C GLY A 168 11.28 0.90 -12.08
N CYS A 169 10.46 1.90 -12.41
CA CYS A 169 10.96 3.23 -12.74
C CYS A 169 11.52 3.96 -11.51
N VAL A 170 10.93 3.74 -10.33
CA VAL A 170 11.43 4.28 -9.05
C VAL A 170 12.81 3.70 -8.73
N VAL A 171 12.98 2.38 -8.86
CA VAL A 171 14.27 1.73 -8.64
C VAL A 171 15.32 2.24 -9.64
N SER A 172 14.99 2.34 -10.92
CA SER A 172 15.92 2.88 -11.94
C SER A 172 16.29 4.34 -11.64
N ALA A 173 15.34 5.18 -11.26
CA ALA A 173 15.61 6.57 -10.91
C ALA A 173 16.54 6.71 -9.70
N LEU A 174 16.36 5.90 -8.66
CA LEU A 174 17.26 5.86 -7.49
C LEU A 174 18.69 5.50 -7.89
N VAL A 175 18.86 4.49 -8.75
CA VAL A 175 20.19 4.07 -9.26
C VAL A 175 20.86 5.18 -10.09
N GLU A 176 20.07 5.90 -10.88
CA GLU A 176 20.56 6.96 -11.77
C GLU A 176 20.69 8.33 -11.07
N GLY A 177 20.34 8.43 -9.78
CA GLY A 177 20.34 9.70 -9.04
C GLY A 177 19.30 10.71 -9.54
N ARG A 178 18.25 10.23 -10.21
CA ARG A 178 17.10 11.04 -10.67
C ARG A 178 16.02 11.10 -9.60
N ASP A 179 15.10 12.05 -9.73
CA ASP A 179 13.90 12.10 -8.90
C ASP A 179 12.99 10.89 -9.19
N PRO A 180 12.80 9.96 -8.21
CA PRO A 180 11.97 8.79 -8.40
C PRO A 180 10.49 9.12 -8.59
N ARG A 181 10.03 10.24 -8.03
CA ARG A 181 8.64 10.66 -8.17
C ARG A 181 8.38 11.18 -9.57
N ALA A 182 9.20 12.08 -10.09
CA ALA A 182 9.07 12.57 -11.45
C ALA A 182 9.09 11.41 -12.47
N ALA A 183 9.96 10.41 -12.26
CA ALA A 183 10.00 9.22 -13.10
C ALA A 183 8.69 8.41 -13.04
N ALA A 184 8.13 8.24 -11.84
CA ALA A 184 6.86 7.56 -11.65
C ALA A 184 5.68 8.31 -12.27
N VAL A 185 5.61 9.65 -12.13
CA VAL A 185 4.55 10.47 -12.72
C VAL A 185 4.58 10.34 -14.24
N GLY A 186 5.74 10.50 -14.87
CA GLY A 186 5.88 10.32 -16.32
C GLY A 186 5.42 8.94 -16.78
N THR A 187 5.87 7.89 -16.08
CA THR A 187 5.47 6.50 -16.38
C THR A 187 3.96 6.29 -16.27
N VAL A 188 3.31 6.86 -15.26
CA VAL A 188 1.84 6.74 -15.11
C VAL A 188 1.12 7.53 -16.21
N VAL A 189 1.57 8.74 -16.54
CA VAL A 189 0.99 9.54 -17.64
C VAL A 189 1.02 8.76 -18.95
N ASP A 190 2.15 8.14 -19.28
CA ASP A 190 2.34 7.40 -20.52
C ASP A 190 1.46 6.14 -20.61
N LEU A 191 1.16 5.50 -19.47
CA LEU A 191 0.46 4.22 -19.43
C LEU A 191 -1.04 4.33 -19.13
N ILE A 192 -1.50 5.38 -18.44
CA ILE A 192 -2.83 5.36 -17.82
C ILE A 192 -3.97 5.30 -18.83
N ASP A 193 -3.85 5.92 -19.99
CA ASP A 193 -4.91 5.89 -21.01
C ASP A 193 -5.01 4.54 -21.72
N VAL A 194 -3.89 3.81 -21.83
CA VAL A 194 -3.85 2.45 -22.40
C VAL A 194 -4.36 1.44 -21.39
N LEU A 195 -3.90 1.51 -20.15
CA LEU A 195 -4.22 0.53 -19.11
C LEU A 195 -5.60 0.77 -18.49
N ALA A 196 -6.03 2.02 -18.39
CA ALA A 196 -7.25 2.42 -17.71
C ALA A 196 -7.96 3.58 -18.43
N PRO A 197 -8.59 3.33 -19.59
CA PRO A 197 -9.27 4.37 -20.36
C PRO A 197 -10.40 5.05 -19.57
N ILE A 198 -10.70 6.30 -19.93
CA ILE A 198 -11.82 7.06 -19.36
C ILE A 198 -13.14 6.36 -19.67
N ASP A 199 -13.98 6.17 -18.66
CA ASP A 199 -15.32 5.61 -18.86
C ASP A 199 -16.15 6.61 -19.70
N GLN A 200 -16.56 6.17 -20.89
CA GLN A 200 -17.34 6.99 -21.80
C GLN A 200 -18.83 7.05 -21.41
N ARG A 201 -19.28 6.27 -20.42
CA ARG A 201 -20.65 6.31 -19.93
C ARG A 201 -20.95 7.68 -19.29
N PRO A 202 -22.05 8.35 -19.65
CA PRO A 202 -22.42 9.61 -19.04
C PRO A 202 -22.63 9.42 -17.53
N VAL A 203 -22.03 10.32 -16.73
CA VAL A 203 -22.30 10.38 -15.29
C VAL A 203 -23.79 10.68 -15.16
N ARG A 204 -24.59 9.71 -14.70
CA ARG A 204 -26.01 9.95 -14.41
C ARG A 204 -26.06 11.05 -13.35
N SER A 205 -26.33 12.28 -13.75
CA SER A 205 -26.80 13.31 -12.82
C SER A 205 -28.04 12.74 -12.16
N ALA A 206 -28.06 12.66 -10.83
CA ALA A 206 -29.30 12.44 -10.09
C ALA A 206 -30.26 13.57 -10.47
N GLY A 207 -31.10 13.29 -11.46
CA GLY A 207 -32.09 14.19 -12.01
C GLY A 207 -33.20 14.36 -10.99
N ASN A 208 -33.39 15.61 -10.60
CA ASN A 208 -34.56 16.14 -9.95
C ASN A 208 -35.75 16.08 -10.92
N ASP A 209 -36.43 14.93 -10.99
CA ASP A 209 -37.71 14.79 -11.72
C ASP A 209 -38.75 14.22 -10.77
N GLY A 210 -39.53 15.11 -10.16
CA GLY A 210 -40.56 14.72 -9.23
C GLY A 210 -41.54 15.83 -8.91
N VAL A 211 -42.17 16.46 -9.90
CA VAL A 211 -43.53 17.04 -9.76
C VAL A 211 -44.24 17.02 -11.12
N THR A 212 -44.98 15.95 -11.41
CA THR A 212 -46.08 16.01 -12.38
C THR A 212 -47.28 16.64 -11.67
N MET A 213 -47.56 17.91 -11.98
CA MET A 213 -48.79 18.61 -11.59
C MET A 213 -50.01 17.94 -12.24
N TYR A 214 -50.95 17.48 -11.42
CA TYR A 214 -52.30 17.12 -11.87
C TYR A 214 -53.14 18.39 -12.06
N PRO A 215 -53.98 18.49 -13.12
CA PRO A 215 -54.89 19.61 -13.27
C PRO A 215 -56.13 19.43 -12.38
N VAL A 216 -56.48 20.48 -11.64
CA VAL A 216 -57.72 20.62 -10.86
C VAL A 216 -58.89 20.82 -11.81
N ALA A 217 -59.85 19.90 -11.80
CA ALA A 217 -61.15 20.10 -12.44
C ALA A 217 -61.99 21.11 -11.63
N LYS A 218 -62.50 22.15 -12.29
CA LYS A 218 -63.59 23.00 -11.75
C LYS A 218 -64.92 22.40 -12.18
N SER A 219 -65.73 22.00 -11.19
CA SER A 219 -67.16 21.71 -11.34
C SER A 219 -67.96 23.00 -11.55
N PRO A 220 -69.15 22.94 -12.17
CA PRO A 220 -70.28 23.79 -11.77
C PRO A 220 -70.92 23.29 -10.47
#